data_AF-A0A7X6YTD3-F1
#
_entry.id   AF-A0A7X6YTD3-F1
#
_cell.length_a   1.000
_cell.length_b   1.000
_cell.length_c   1.000
_cell.angle_alpha   90.00
_cell.angle_beta   90.00
_cell.angle_gamma   90.00
#
_symmetry.space_group_name_H-M   'P 1'
#
loop_
_entity.id
_entity.type
_entity.pdbx_description
1 polymer ?
#
loop_
_entity_poly.entity_id
_entity_poly.type
_entity_poly.pdbx_seq_one_letter_code
_entity_poly.pdbx_strand_id
1 'polypeptide(L)'
;AYRDRKQRKRDFRKLWISRINAACRLNKLSYSRFMYGLKLAHVDVNRKILADLAVNDAKAFNNLVELAKDALANPAKYEQQVVETVKEVKTVKETKVEPVVEEVKPDLNSLTVAQLRDLAKEHNINVPRGLRKAEIIELLTKELYK
;
A
#
# COMPACT_ATOMS: atom_id res chain seq x y z
N ALA A 1 17.24 -35.25 6.79
CA ALA A 1 17.70 -33.96 6.20
C ALA A 1 16.57 -33.05 5.70
N TYR A 2 15.84 -33.37 4.61
CA TYR A 2 14.86 -32.44 4.00
C TYR A 2 13.67 -32.13 4.93
N ARG A 3 13.07 -33.17 5.52
CA ARG A 3 11.98 -33.07 6.51
C ARG A 3 12.30 -32.09 7.64
N ASP A 4 13.51 -32.19 8.16
CA ASP A 4 13.94 -31.51 9.38
C ASP A 4 14.17 -30.00 9.14
N ARG A 5 14.55 -29.61 7.91
CA ARG A 5 14.57 -28.20 7.49
C ARG A 5 13.17 -27.58 7.47
N LYS A 6 12.15 -28.33 7.00
CA LYS A 6 10.74 -27.89 7.03
C LYS A 6 10.20 -27.81 8.46
N GLN A 7 10.60 -28.74 9.31
CA GLN A 7 10.24 -28.78 10.73
C GLN A 7 10.84 -27.59 11.49
N ARG A 8 12.14 -27.31 11.35
CA ARG A 8 12.82 -26.15 11.97
C ARG A 8 12.13 -24.81 11.67
N LYS A 9 11.62 -24.60 10.45
CA LYS A 9 10.83 -23.40 10.10
C LYS A 9 9.50 -23.30 10.89
N ARG A 10 8.85 -24.43 11.17
CA ARG A 10 7.62 -24.49 11.99
C ARG A 10 7.93 -24.22 13.46
N ASP A 11 9.02 -24.77 13.98
CA ASP A 11 9.38 -24.64 15.39
C ASP A 11 9.83 -23.21 15.74
N PHE A 12 10.59 -22.54 14.87
CA PHE A 12 10.85 -21.09 15.02
C PHE A 12 9.57 -20.27 14.98
N ARG A 13 8.60 -20.59 14.12
CA ARG A 13 7.31 -19.89 14.09
C ARG A 13 6.50 -20.10 15.37
N LYS A 14 6.52 -21.30 15.96
CA LYS A 14 5.91 -21.56 17.28
C LYS A 14 6.59 -20.71 18.37
N LEU A 15 7.92 -20.67 18.38
CA LEU A 15 8.71 -19.87 19.31
C LEU A 15 8.37 -18.37 19.21
N TRP A 16 8.28 -17.82 17.99
CA TRP A 16 7.88 -16.43 17.79
C TRP A 16 6.46 -16.13 18.30
N ILE A 17 5.50 -17.01 18.01
CA ILE A 17 4.12 -16.86 18.50
C ILE A 17 4.07 -16.94 20.03
N SER A 18 4.85 -17.84 20.65
CA SER A 18 4.96 -17.97 22.10
C SER A 18 5.50 -16.69 22.76
N ARG A 19 6.60 -16.13 22.23
CA ARG A 19 7.18 -14.85 22.70
C ARG A 19 6.20 -13.68 22.57
N ILE A 20 5.57 -13.51 21.41
CA ILE A 20 4.58 -12.45 21.18
C ILE A 20 3.39 -12.63 22.13
N ASN A 21 2.86 -13.85 22.30
CA ASN A 21 1.75 -14.12 23.20
C ASN A 21 2.10 -13.75 24.65
N ALA A 22 3.32 -14.06 25.13
CA ALA A 22 3.75 -13.64 26.48
C ALA A 22 3.72 -12.11 26.65
N ALA A 23 4.31 -11.35 25.72
CA ALA A 23 4.29 -9.89 25.76
C ALA A 23 2.88 -9.27 25.59
N CYS A 24 2.02 -9.88 24.76
CA CYS A 24 0.60 -9.49 24.67
C CYS A 24 -0.13 -9.68 26.00
N ARG A 25 0.15 -10.78 26.73
CA ARG A 25 -0.52 -11.10 28.01
C ARG A 25 -0.18 -10.10 29.11
N LEU A 26 1.07 -9.63 29.19
CA LEU A 26 1.46 -8.51 30.07
C LEU A 26 0.62 -7.26 29.80
N ASN A 27 0.32 -6.99 28.53
CA ASN A 27 -0.52 -5.88 28.09
C ASN A 27 -2.05 -6.14 28.13
N LYS A 28 -2.48 -7.23 28.79
CA LYS A 28 -3.88 -7.70 28.91
C LYS A 28 -4.58 -7.98 27.56
N LEU A 29 -3.83 -8.37 26.53
CA LEU A 29 -4.36 -8.65 25.19
C LEU A 29 -4.01 -10.08 24.73
N SER A 30 -4.83 -10.67 23.86
CA SER A 30 -4.54 -11.98 23.27
C SER A 30 -3.84 -11.86 21.92
N TYR A 31 -2.93 -12.78 21.59
CA TYR A 31 -2.23 -12.78 20.30
C TYR A 31 -3.18 -12.63 19.09
N SER A 32 -4.33 -13.31 19.09
CA SER A 32 -5.31 -13.21 17.99
C SER A 32 -5.93 -11.82 17.87
N ARG A 33 -6.30 -11.17 18.99
CA ARG A 33 -6.81 -9.79 18.97
C ARG A 33 -5.71 -8.81 18.57
N PHE A 34 -4.48 -9.02 19.02
CA PHE A 34 -3.33 -8.16 18.69
C PHE A 34 -3.04 -8.18 17.18
N MET A 35 -2.92 -9.37 16.58
CA MET A 35 -2.69 -9.51 15.14
C MET A 35 -3.88 -8.98 14.31
N TYR A 36 -5.11 -9.06 14.81
CA TYR A 36 -6.28 -8.46 14.17
C TYR A 36 -6.25 -6.92 14.25
N GLY A 37 -5.94 -6.35 15.41
CA GLY A 37 -5.77 -4.90 15.60
C GLY A 37 -4.66 -4.32 14.74
N LEU A 38 -3.51 -4.99 14.62
CA LEU A 38 -2.45 -4.58 13.67
C LEU A 38 -2.92 -4.63 12.21
N LYS A 39 -3.72 -5.63 11.82
CA LYS A 39 -4.29 -5.71 10.47
C LYS A 39 -5.28 -4.57 10.21
N LEU A 40 -6.13 -4.22 11.17
CA LEU A 40 -7.04 -3.07 11.09
C LEU A 40 -6.25 -1.76 10.98
N ALA A 41 -5.15 -1.63 11.72
CA ALA A 41 -4.25 -0.48 11.65
C ALA A 41 -3.38 -0.45 10.37
N HIS A 42 -3.56 -1.37 9.42
CA HIS A 42 -2.74 -1.53 8.21
C HIS A 42 -1.22 -1.72 8.48
N VAL A 43 -0.87 -2.27 9.64
CA VAL A 43 0.53 -2.50 10.07
C VAL A 43 0.99 -3.91 9.72
N ASP A 44 1.57 -4.05 8.52
CA ASP A 44 2.16 -5.31 8.04
C ASP A 44 3.56 -5.57 8.60
N VAL A 45 3.63 -6.26 9.75
CA VAL A 45 4.91 -6.59 10.42
C VAL A 45 5.17 -8.10 10.52
N ASN A 46 6.40 -8.48 10.20
CA ASN A 46 6.87 -9.86 10.26
C ASN A 46 6.98 -10.38 11.71
N ARG A 47 6.38 -11.55 11.95
CA ARG A 47 6.43 -12.28 13.25
C ARG A 47 7.84 -12.49 13.82
N LYS A 48 8.88 -12.60 12.98
CA LYS A 48 10.28 -12.67 13.44
C LYS A 48 10.68 -11.39 14.17
N ILE A 49 10.39 -10.24 13.56
CA ILE A 49 10.74 -8.91 14.08
C ILE A 49 9.86 -8.58 15.29
N LEU A 50 8.56 -8.85 15.21
CA LEU A 50 7.63 -8.72 16.35
C LEU A 50 8.05 -9.53 17.58
N ALA A 51 8.54 -10.76 17.39
CA ALA A 51 9.03 -11.60 18.48
C ALA A 51 10.43 -11.24 19.00
N ASP A 52 11.15 -10.39 18.26
CA ASP A 52 12.45 -9.85 18.66
C ASP A 52 12.25 -8.55 19.45
N LEU A 53 11.43 -7.63 18.92
CA LEU A 53 10.94 -6.43 19.63
C LEU A 53 10.30 -6.80 20.98
N ALA A 54 9.43 -7.82 21.01
CA ALA A 54 8.79 -8.30 22.24
C ALA A 54 9.77 -8.77 23.35
N VAL A 55 11.04 -9.03 23.02
CA VAL A 55 12.08 -9.47 23.96
C VAL A 55 13.10 -8.37 24.22
N ASN A 56 13.52 -7.64 23.18
CA ASN A 56 14.62 -6.69 23.23
C ASN A 56 14.15 -5.24 23.54
N ASP A 57 12.92 -4.87 23.16
CA ASP A 57 12.35 -3.54 23.40
C ASP A 57 10.85 -3.62 23.76
N ALA A 58 10.59 -3.79 25.06
CA ALA A 58 9.24 -3.78 25.60
C ALA A 58 8.50 -2.44 25.37
N LYS A 59 9.20 -1.30 25.25
CA LYS A 59 8.57 0.00 25.05
C LYS A 59 8.02 0.12 23.62
N ALA A 60 8.84 -0.21 22.61
CA ALA A 60 8.38 -0.25 21.23
C ALA A 60 7.25 -1.28 21.03
N PHE A 61 7.32 -2.44 21.69
CA PHE A 61 6.24 -3.43 21.64
C PHE A 61 4.94 -2.90 22.27
N ASN A 62 5.01 -2.21 23.41
CA ASN A 62 3.84 -1.64 24.06
C ASN A 62 3.14 -0.59 23.17
N ASN A 63 3.89 0.29 22.50
CA ASN A 63 3.33 1.25 21.53
C ASN A 63 2.54 0.55 20.40
N LEU A 64 3.04 -0.58 19.89
CA LEU A 64 2.31 -1.39 18.90
C LEU A 64 1.04 -2.04 19.48
N VAL A 65 1.04 -2.41 20.76
CA VAL A 65 -0.15 -2.94 21.44
C VAL A 65 -1.18 -1.85 21.71
N GLU A 66 -0.75 -0.62 22.01
CA GLU A 66 -1.64 0.55 22.13
C GLU A 66 -2.28 0.90 20.79
N LEU A 67 -1.51 0.94 19.71
CA LEU A 67 -2.05 1.10 18.35
C LEU A 67 -3.06 0.00 18.00
N ALA A 68 -2.75 -1.25 18.32
CA ALA A 68 -3.67 -2.37 18.11
C ALA A 68 -4.92 -2.29 19.02
N LYS A 69 -4.85 -1.66 20.20
CA LYS A 69 -6.02 -1.41 21.06
C LYS A 69 -6.91 -0.32 20.47
N ASP A 70 -6.33 0.77 19.99
CA ASP A 70 -7.05 1.88 19.35
C ASP A 70 -7.80 1.37 18.10
N ALA A 71 -7.13 0.61 17.23
CA ALA A 71 -7.77 0.01 16.05
C ALA A 71 -8.87 -1.02 16.36
N LEU A 72 -8.81 -1.70 17.51
CA LEU A 72 -9.89 -2.58 17.98
C LEU A 72 -11.07 -1.82 18.60
N ALA A 73 -10.84 -0.60 19.11
CA ALA A 73 -11.87 0.24 19.73
C ALA A 73 -12.56 1.14 18.70
N ASN A 74 -11.81 1.65 17.72
CA ASN A 74 -12.28 2.52 16.65
C ASN A 74 -11.78 2.00 15.29
N PRO A 75 -12.42 0.97 14.71
CA PRO A 75 -12.04 0.44 13.40
C PRO A 75 -12.27 1.46 12.27
N ALA A 76 -13.31 2.29 12.39
CA ALA A 76 -13.68 3.29 11.38
C ALA A 76 -12.55 4.30 11.09
N LYS A 77 -11.77 4.69 12.11
CA LYS A 77 -10.61 5.58 11.98
C LYS A 77 -9.57 5.09 10.96
N TYR A 78 -9.37 3.77 10.86
CA TYR A 78 -8.37 3.19 9.97
C TYR A 78 -8.97 2.82 8.60
N GLU A 79 -10.24 2.46 8.56
CA GLU A 79 -10.99 2.29 7.30
C GLU A 79 -11.11 3.63 6.54
N GLN A 80 -11.36 4.74 7.24
CA GLN A 80 -11.45 6.08 6.65
C GLN A 80 -10.13 6.55 6.02
N GLN A 81 -8.97 6.18 6.59
CA GLN A 81 -7.67 6.50 6.02
C GLN A 81 -7.45 5.86 4.64
N VAL A 82 -8.08 4.71 4.36
CA VAL A 82 -8.06 4.12 3.01
C VAL A 82 -8.90 4.95 2.03
N VAL A 83 -10.01 5.55 2.48
CA VAL A 83 -10.91 6.35 1.64
C VAL A 83 -10.33 7.75 1.34
N GLU A 84 -9.63 8.36 2.30
CA GLU A 84 -8.90 9.62 2.07
C GLU A 84 -7.62 9.40 1.26
N THR A 85 -6.80 8.39 1.56
CA THR A 85 -5.59 8.12 0.76
C THR A 85 -5.90 7.70 -0.68
N VAL A 86 -7.03 7.05 -0.97
CA VAL A 86 -7.44 6.77 -2.37
C VAL A 86 -7.74 8.05 -3.18
N LYS A 87 -8.01 9.19 -2.53
CA LYS A 87 -8.09 10.50 -3.22
C LYS A 87 -6.72 11.14 -3.48
N GLU A 88 -5.70 10.83 -2.68
CA GLU A 88 -4.37 11.46 -2.75
C GLU A 88 -3.29 10.62 -3.47
N VAL A 89 -3.43 9.29 -3.53
CA VAL A 89 -2.36 8.35 -3.94
C VAL A 89 -2.10 8.26 -5.46
N LYS A 90 -2.69 9.12 -6.30
CA LYS A 90 -2.33 9.19 -7.74
C LYS A 90 -1.04 10.00 -8.02
N THR A 91 -0.40 10.45 -6.93
CA THR A 91 0.86 11.19 -6.78
C THR A 91 1.53 10.76 -5.45
N VAL A 92 2.85 10.74 -5.23
CA VAL A 92 4.04 11.02 -6.07
C VAL A 92 5.00 9.80 -6.02
N LYS A 93 5.93 9.69 -6.99
CA LYS A 93 7.00 8.68 -7.09
C LYS A 93 7.81 8.50 -5.78
N GLU A 94 8.08 7.25 -5.42
CA GLU A 94 9.02 6.76 -4.36
C GLU A 94 9.40 7.80 -3.27
N THR A 95 8.38 8.22 -2.51
CA THR A 95 8.45 9.09 -1.32
C THR A 95 9.12 10.47 -1.50
N LYS A 96 8.36 11.46 -1.99
CA LYS A 96 7.75 12.52 -1.14
C LYS A 96 6.94 13.57 -1.94
N VAL A 97 6.20 14.39 -1.17
CA VAL A 97 5.47 15.62 -1.51
C VAL A 97 3.99 15.44 -1.89
N GLU A 98 3.22 16.35 -1.31
CA GLU A 98 1.76 16.54 -1.21
C GLU A 98 0.98 16.58 -2.54
N PRO A 99 -0.35 16.34 -2.52
CA PRO A 99 -1.25 16.68 -3.60
C PRO A 99 -1.78 18.11 -3.43
N VAL A 100 -1.34 19.03 -4.29
CA VAL A 100 -2.00 20.33 -4.51
C VAL A 100 -2.67 20.30 -5.89
N VAL A 101 -3.88 20.85 -5.97
CA VAL A 101 -4.73 20.79 -7.16
C VAL A 101 -4.29 21.83 -8.19
N GLU A 102 -3.63 21.40 -9.27
CA GLU A 102 -3.38 22.21 -10.46
C GLU A 102 -3.71 21.42 -11.75
N GLU A 103 -4.12 22.13 -12.79
CA GLU A 103 -4.69 21.55 -14.01
C GLU A 103 -3.70 20.65 -14.77
N VAL A 104 -3.91 19.33 -14.70
CA VAL A 104 -3.05 18.36 -15.37
C VAL A 104 -3.32 18.34 -16.87
N LYS A 105 -2.55 19.16 -17.61
CA LYS A 105 -2.35 18.97 -19.06
C LYS A 105 -1.77 17.58 -19.28
N PRO A 106 -2.43 16.66 -20.00
CA PRO A 106 -1.92 15.31 -20.18
C PRO A 106 -0.63 15.31 -21.02
N ASP A 107 0.47 14.82 -20.46
CA ASP A 107 1.76 14.63 -21.13
C ASP A 107 1.70 13.48 -22.15
N LEU A 108 1.09 13.78 -23.30
CA LEU A 108 0.84 12.88 -24.44
C LEU A 108 2.13 12.21 -24.99
N ASN A 109 3.32 12.76 -24.70
CA ASN A 109 4.61 12.18 -25.06
C ASN A 109 4.91 10.83 -24.36
N SER A 110 4.38 10.59 -23.16
CA SER A 110 4.67 9.38 -22.39
C SER A 110 3.90 8.14 -22.87
N LEU A 111 2.76 8.33 -23.54
CA LEU A 111 1.82 7.27 -23.90
C LEU A 111 2.29 6.42 -25.09
N THR A 112 1.86 5.16 -25.16
CA THR A 112 2.12 4.30 -26.33
C THR A 112 1.21 4.66 -27.50
N VAL A 113 1.62 4.34 -28.74
CA VAL A 113 0.83 4.65 -29.95
C VAL A 113 -0.56 3.98 -29.95
N ALA A 114 -0.71 2.84 -29.27
CA ALA A 114 -2.01 2.21 -29.07
C ALA A 114 -2.91 3.08 -28.19
N GLN A 115 -2.43 3.45 -27.00
CA GLN A 115 -3.17 4.29 -26.04
C GLN A 115 -3.51 5.67 -26.62
N LEU A 116 -2.63 6.28 -27.42
CA LEU A 116 -2.93 7.55 -28.14
C LEU A 116 -4.07 7.38 -29.14
N ARG A 117 -4.15 6.24 -29.84
CA ARG A 117 -5.23 5.94 -30.78
C ARG A 117 -6.53 5.54 -30.08
N ASP A 118 -6.45 4.96 -28.88
CA ASP A 118 -7.63 4.63 -28.10
C ASP A 118 -8.25 5.90 -27.47
N LEU A 119 -7.44 6.81 -26.93
CA LEU A 119 -7.89 8.17 -26.57
C LEU A 119 -8.52 8.91 -27.76
N ALA A 120 -7.91 8.82 -28.95
CA ALA A 120 -8.49 9.43 -30.15
C ALA A 120 -9.90 8.89 -30.46
N LYS A 121 -10.15 7.58 -30.30
CA LYS A 121 -11.48 7.00 -30.48
C LYS A 121 -12.47 7.48 -29.40
N GLU A 122 -12.05 7.55 -28.14
CA GLU A 122 -12.90 8.04 -27.04
C GLU A 122 -13.38 9.48 -27.28
N HIS A 123 -12.54 10.30 -27.92
CA HIS A 123 -12.88 11.67 -28.34
C HIS A 123 -13.46 11.78 -29.77
N ASN A 124 -13.81 10.67 -30.43
CA ASN A 124 -14.30 10.62 -31.82
C ASN A 124 -13.36 11.24 -32.89
N ILE A 125 -12.06 11.33 -32.61
CA ILE A 125 -11.02 11.86 -33.50
C ILE A 125 -10.52 10.75 -34.44
N ASN A 126 -10.70 10.94 -35.75
CA ASN A 126 -10.21 10.00 -36.77
C ASN A 126 -8.70 10.17 -37.01
N VAL A 127 -7.89 9.24 -36.49
CA VAL A 127 -6.43 9.20 -36.71
C VAL A 127 -6.09 8.27 -37.90
N PRO A 128 -5.59 8.79 -39.04
CA PRO A 128 -5.31 7.94 -40.21
C PRO A 128 -4.22 6.90 -39.97
N ARG A 129 -4.37 5.72 -40.59
CA ARG A 129 -3.43 4.60 -40.46
C ARG A 129 -2.17 4.85 -41.30
N GLY A 130 -1.19 5.51 -40.69
CA GLY A 130 0.13 5.76 -41.29
C GLY A 130 1.00 6.76 -40.51
N LEU A 131 0.37 7.63 -39.71
CA LEU A 131 1.05 8.68 -38.97
C LEU A 131 2.00 8.15 -37.88
N ARG A 132 3.10 8.88 -37.68
CA ARG A 132 4.11 8.64 -36.63
C ARG A 132 3.59 9.09 -35.26
N LYS A 133 4.19 8.58 -34.18
CA LYS A 133 3.79 8.91 -32.80
C LYS A 133 3.70 10.43 -32.56
N ALA A 134 4.68 11.20 -33.02
CA ALA A 134 4.71 12.65 -32.83
C ALA A 134 3.56 13.38 -33.55
N GLU A 135 3.24 12.98 -34.78
CA GLU A 135 2.14 13.57 -35.57
C GLU A 135 0.77 13.26 -34.93
N ILE A 136 0.61 12.08 -34.34
CA ILE A 136 -0.61 11.71 -33.59
C ILE A 136 -0.74 12.58 -32.32
N ILE A 137 0.37 12.83 -31.62
CA ILE A 137 0.40 13.72 -30.45
C ILE A 137 0.06 15.16 -30.87
N GLU A 138 0.65 15.66 -31.95
CA GLU A 138 0.42 17.02 -32.46
C GLU A 138 -1.05 17.22 -32.84
N LEU A 139 -1.66 16.30 -33.58
CA LEU A 139 -3.09 16.33 -33.89
C LEU A 139 -3.96 16.31 -32.63
N LEU A 140 -3.66 15.45 -31.66
CA LEU A 140 -4.40 15.40 -30.39
C LEU A 140 -4.26 16.71 -29.60
N THR A 141 -3.06 17.30 -29.51
CA THR A 141 -2.90 18.62 -28.89
C THR A 141 -3.67 19.71 -29.63
N LYS A 142 -3.67 19.66 -30.96
CA LYS A 142 -4.29 20.70 -31.79
C LYS A 142 -5.82 20.67 -31.75
N GLU A 143 -6.44 19.51 -31.56
CA GLU A 143 -7.90 19.39 -31.45
C GLU A 143 -8.41 19.45 -30.00
N LEU A 144 -7.59 19.11 -28.98
CA LEU A 144 -7.98 19.24 -27.57
C LEU A 144 -7.80 20.65 -26.97
N TYR A 145 -6.95 21.48 -27.56
CA TYR A 145 -6.66 22.86 -27.11
C TYR A 145 -7.04 23.91 -28.17
N LYS A 146 -8.19 23.71 -28.82
CA LYS A 146 -8.69 24.49 -29.95
C LYS A 146 -9.83 25.43 -29.56
#